data_AF-A0A3R7V8T4-F1
#
_entry.id   AF-A0A3R7V8T4-F1
#
_cell.length_a   1.000
_cell.length_b   1.000
_cell.length_c   1.000
_cell.angle_alpha   90.00
_cell.angle_beta   90.00
_cell.angle_gamma   90.00
#
_symmetry.space_group_name_H-M   'P 1'
#
loop_
_entity.id
_entity.type
_entity.pdbx_description
1 polymer ?
#
loop_
_entity_poly.entity_id
_entity_poly.type
_entity_poly.pdbx_seq_one_letter_code
_entity_poly.pdbx_strand_id
1 'polypeptide(L)'
;KKVARVMIQMTQNANENWSQHVGGAGVTCYTCHRGKNVPEYVWNINPGHTVAGGMKNQMQNVSSVAAGLSSLPVDPFTPYLLDARNGRHAGTTALRDEGGVSLKESEWGYSLMMHFSSALGVNCTYCHNSRAFSRWEESSPQRATAWHGIRMVREMNNDYVDPTTDWLPPHRLGKLGDAQKVNCETCHQGAYKPLLGANMIKDYPSLARLAQPEPEAPAEEASEMPEASDMADMATGGDQ
;
A
#
# COMPACT_ATOMS: atom_id res chain seq x y z
N LYS A 1 9.69 -8.01 -14.76
CA LYS A 1 8.56 -8.98 -14.70
C LYS A 1 8.13 -9.33 -13.27
N LYS A 2 9.03 -9.57 -12.31
CA LYS A 2 8.68 -9.88 -10.90
C LYS A 2 7.77 -8.82 -10.25
N VAL A 3 8.21 -7.57 -10.22
CA VAL A 3 7.44 -6.42 -9.68
C VAL A 3 6.05 -6.33 -10.30
N ALA A 4 5.95 -6.42 -11.63
CA ALA A 4 4.66 -6.34 -12.33
C ALA A 4 3.65 -7.40 -11.88
N ARG A 5 4.10 -8.62 -11.56
CA ARG A 5 3.22 -9.69 -11.06
C ARG A 5 2.63 -9.34 -9.69
N VAL A 6 3.47 -8.81 -8.79
CA VAL A 6 3.03 -8.35 -7.46
C VAL A 6 2.07 -7.17 -7.57
N MET A 7 2.32 -6.22 -8.48
CA MET A 7 1.42 -5.08 -8.70
C MET A 7 0.06 -5.49 -9.27
N ILE A 8 -0.01 -6.54 -10.10
CA ILE A 8 -1.28 -7.13 -10.55
C ILE A 8 -2.05 -7.69 -9.36
N GLN A 9 -1.39 -8.48 -8.50
CA GLN A 9 -2.02 -9.03 -7.29
C GLN A 9 -2.50 -7.93 -6.33
N MET A 10 -1.67 -6.89 -6.11
CA MET A 10 -2.04 -5.73 -5.30
C MET A 10 -3.29 -5.03 -5.85
N THR A 11 -3.37 -4.86 -7.18
CA THR A 11 -4.50 -4.23 -7.85
C THR A 11 -5.77 -5.07 -7.71
N GLN A 12 -5.67 -6.37 -7.95
CA GLN A 12 -6.78 -7.32 -7.81
C GLN A 12 -7.31 -7.34 -6.38
N ASN A 13 -6.42 -7.44 -5.40
CA ASN A 13 -6.77 -7.44 -3.99
C ASN A 13 -7.45 -6.13 -3.56
N ALA A 14 -6.94 -4.97 -4.01
CA ALA A 14 -7.59 -3.69 -3.73
C ALA A 14 -9.03 -3.63 -4.28
N ASN A 15 -9.25 -4.18 -5.48
CA ASN A 15 -10.57 -4.16 -6.11
C ASN A 15 -11.56 -5.16 -5.49
N GLU A 16 -11.08 -6.29 -4.97
CA GLU A 16 -11.93 -7.32 -4.37
C GLU A 16 -12.17 -7.08 -2.87
N ASN A 17 -11.11 -6.85 -2.11
CA ASN A 17 -11.14 -6.89 -0.64
C ASN A 17 -11.23 -5.50 0.01
N TRP A 18 -11.00 -4.42 -0.75
CA TRP A 18 -11.02 -3.04 -0.23
C TRP A 18 -12.18 -2.21 -0.79
N SER A 19 -13.31 -2.85 -1.13
CA SER A 19 -14.51 -2.20 -1.67
C SER A 19 -15.08 -1.10 -0.77
N GLN A 20 -14.87 -1.17 0.56
CA GLN A 20 -15.27 -0.09 1.49
C GLN A 20 -14.48 1.21 1.29
N HIS A 21 -13.33 1.15 0.62
CA HIS A 21 -12.55 2.32 0.23
C HIS A 21 -12.68 2.64 -1.26
N VAL A 22 -12.35 1.69 -2.16
CA VAL A 22 -12.30 1.95 -3.61
C VAL A 22 -13.68 1.95 -4.29
N GLY A 23 -14.69 1.39 -3.62
CA GLY A 23 -16.04 1.24 -4.17
C GLY A 23 -16.06 0.47 -5.49
N GLY A 24 -17.10 0.66 -6.30
CA GLY A 24 -17.21 0.02 -7.61
C GLY A 24 -16.33 0.62 -8.72
N ALA A 25 -15.66 1.75 -8.46
CA ALA A 25 -14.76 2.38 -9.44
C ALA A 25 -13.40 1.66 -9.52
N GLY A 26 -12.97 1.06 -8.40
CA GLY A 26 -11.73 0.31 -8.30
C GLY A 26 -10.48 1.14 -8.61
N VAL A 27 -9.38 0.43 -8.82
CA VAL A 27 -8.08 0.95 -9.22
C VAL A 27 -7.53 0.12 -10.38
N THR A 28 -6.67 0.76 -11.17
CA THR A 28 -5.94 0.12 -12.28
C THR A 28 -4.49 0.56 -12.23
N CYS A 29 -3.63 0.00 -13.09
CA CYS A 29 -2.26 0.46 -13.27
C CYS A 29 -2.20 1.98 -13.51
N TYR A 30 -3.13 2.51 -14.30
CA TYR A 30 -3.16 3.92 -14.68
C TYR A 30 -3.49 4.84 -13.51
N THR A 31 -4.19 4.37 -12.49
CA THR A 31 -4.54 5.15 -11.29
C THR A 31 -3.29 5.78 -10.66
N CYS A 32 -2.21 4.99 -10.53
CA CYS A 32 -0.92 5.44 -9.98
C CYS A 32 0.07 5.87 -11.07
N HIS A 33 0.25 5.04 -12.10
CA HIS A 33 1.36 5.20 -13.04
C HIS A 33 1.17 6.31 -14.07
N ARG A 34 -0.08 6.64 -14.44
CA ARG A 34 -0.39 7.71 -15.42
C ARG A 34 0.46 7.62 -16.70
N GLY A 35 0.68 6.40 -17.20
CA GLY A 35 1.47 6.13 -18.40
C GLY A 35 3.00 6.11 -18.20
N LYS A 36 3.49 6.33 -16.98
CA LYS A 36 4.93 6.29 -16.63
C LYS A 36 5.32 4.92 -16.04
N ASN A 37 6.56 4.49 -16.25
CA ASN A 37 7.08 3.27 -15.65
C ASN A 37 7.29 3.38 -14.12
N VAL A 38 7.42 4.60 -13.61
CA VAL A 38 7.48 4.91 -12.18
C VAL A 38 6.40 5.93 -11.83
N PRO A 39 5.54 5.67 -10.84
CA PRO A 39 4.53 6.63 -10.40
C PRO A 39 5.19 7.93 -9.91
N GLU A 40 4.54 9.05 -10.18
CA GLU A 40 5.08 10.38 -9.86
C GLU A 40 5.01 10.69 -8.35
N TYR A 41 3.91 10.32 -7.72
CA TYR A 41 3.64 10.62 -6.31
C TYR A 41 3.91 9.37 -5.47
N VAL A 42 5.17 9.19 -5.07
CA VAL A 42 5.63 8.11 -4.20
C VAL A 42 6.38 8.71 -3.01
N TRP A 43 6.63 7.90 -1.98
CA TRP A 43 7.43 8.33 -0.85
C TRP A 43 8.46 7.28 -0.43
N ASN A 44 9.50 7.74 0.25
CA ASN A 44 10.49 6.92 0.93
C ASN A 44 10.61 7.40 2.37
N ILE A 45 11.16 6.56 3.25
CA ILE A 45 11.43 6.95 4.63
C ILE A 45 12.35 8.18 4.61
N ASN A 46 11.91 9.26 5.25
CA ASN A 46 12.64 10.52 5.27
C ASN A 46 13.52 10.57 6.53
N PRO A 47 14.86 10.54 6.42
CA PRO A 47 15.75 10.59 7.59
C PRO A 47 15.81 12.00 8.25
N GLY A 48 15.00 12.94 7.74
CA GLY A 48 14.96 14.33 8.16
C GLY A 48 16.03 15.19 7.48
N HIS A 49 16.08 16.46 7.86
CA HIS A 49 17.04 17.42 7.33
C HIS A 49 18.40 17.32 8.03
N THR A 50 19.47 17.71 7.35
CA THR A 50 20.81 17.73 7.95
C THR A 50 20.87 18.76 9.08
N VAL A 51 21.45 18.36 10.21
CA VAL A 51 21.72 19.23 11.36
C VAL A 51 23.22 19.24 11.68
N ALA A 52 23.68 20.24 12.43
CA ALA A 52 25.07 20.33 12.86
C ALA A 52 25.49 19.12 13.73
N GLY A 53 26.78 18.77 13.70
CA GLY A 53 27.33 17.69 14.51
C GLY A 53 27.02 17.88 16.00
N GLY A 54 26.57 16.80 16.67
CA GLY A 54 26.16 16.82 18.09
C GLY A 54 24.71 17.23 18.34
N MET A 55 23.98 17.72 17.33
CA MET A 55 22.55 18.00 17.43
C MET A 55 21.72 16.78 16.99
N LYS A 56 20.61 16.54 17.68
CA LYS A 56 19.62 15.54 17.25
C LYS A 56 18.65 16.15 16.26
N ASN A 57 18.39 15.43 15.17
CA ASN A 57 17.32 15.77 14.25
C ASN A 57 15.97 15.62 14.95
N GLN A 58 15.16 16.68 14.96
CA GLN A 58 13.85 16.69 15.59
C GLN A 58 12.72 16.25 14.66
N MET A 59 13.02 15.99 13.38
CA MET A 59 12.08 15.54 12.35
C MET A 59 10.96 16.54 12.03
N GLN A 60 11.06 17.80 12.44
CA GLN A 60 10.09 18.87 12.18
C GLN A 60 10.81 20.24 12.10
N ASN A 61 10.05 21.35 12.07
CA ASN A 61 10.56 22.73 12.01
C ASN A 61 11.24 23.11 10.68
N VAL A 62 10.90 22.41 9.61
CA VAL A 62 11.25 22.77 8.22
C VAL A 62 10.02 22.59 7.35
N SER A 63 9.88 23.39 6.30
CA SER A 63 8.77 23.24 5.35
C SER A 63 8.77 21.85 4.74
N SER A 64 7.65 21.13 4.80
CA SER A 64 7.51 19.79 4.22
C SER A 64 6.27 19.69 3.32
N VAL A 65 6.47 19.24 2.08
CA VAL A 65 5.36 18.94 1.16
C VAL A 65 4.46 17.85 1.72
N ALA A 66 5.03 16.82 2.36
CA ALA A 66 4.27 15.76 3.03
C ALA A 66 3.39 16.29 4.18
N ALA A 67 3.71 17.46 4.73
CA ALA A 67 2.94 18.12 5.79
C ALA A 67 2.16 19.35 5.29
N GLY A 68 1.88 19.44 3.98
CA GLY A 68 1.14 20.57 3.39
C GLY A 68 1.88 21.91 3.48
N LEU A 69 3.21 21.90 3.28
CA LEU A 69 4.12 23.05 3.36
C LEU A 69 4.17 23.72 4.75
N SER A 70 3.69 23.04 5.79
CA SER A 70 3.84 23.48 7.18
C SER A 70 5.20 23.04 7.76
N SER A 71 5.47 23.47 9.00
CA SER A 71 6.65 23.10 9.79
C SER A 71 6.44 21.87 10.69
N LEU A 72 5.34 21.13 10.48
CA LEU A 72 5.03 19.89 11.19
C LEU A 72 6.01 18.75 10.83
N PRO A 73 5.94 17.59 11.50
CA PRO A 73 6.79 16.44 11.19
C PRO A 73 6.93 16.11 9.71
N VAL A 74 8.17 15.93 9.25
CA VAL A 74 8.48 15.80 7.82
C VAL A 74 8.18 14.43 7.24
N ASP A 75 7.92 13.43 8.10
CA ASP A 75 7.60 12.05 7.71
C ASP A 75 6.35 11.52 8.43
N PRO A 76 5.15 12.02 8.10
CA PRO A 76 3.93 11.47 8.67
C PRO A 76 3.61 10.06 8.14
N PHE A 77 4.35 9.54 7.16
CA PHE A 77 4.00 8.30 6.47
C PHE A 77 4.53 7.07 7.19
N THR A 78 5.82 7.04 7.57
CA THR A 78 6.41 5.90 8.27
C THR A 78 5.57 5.44 9.47
N PRO A 79 5.23 6.28 10.46
CA PRO A 79 4.50 5.82 11.63
C PRO A 79 3.04 5.42 11.39
N TYR A 80 2.41 5.90 10.31
CA TYR A 80 0.96 5.77 10.15
C TYR A 80 0.51 5.05 8.88
N LEU A 81 1.31 4.99 7.83
CA LEU A 81 1.02 4.35 6.54
C LEU A 81 1.95 3.17 6.23
N LEU A 82 3.04 3.02 6.97
CA LEU A 82 3.86 1.81 6.98
C LEU A 82 3.62 1.05 8.29
N ASP A 83 3.90 1.71 9.42
CA ASP A 83 3.58 1.17 10.74
C ASP A 83 2.08 1.32 11.06
N ALA A 84 1.70 0.80 12.22
CA ALA A 84 0.34 0.87 12.75
C ALA A 84 0.20 1.79 13.98
N ARG A 85 0.96 2.91 14.07
CA ARG A 85 0.82 3.84 15.21
C ARG A 85 -0.63 4.29 15.37
N ASN A 86 -1.07 4.38 16.62
CA ASN A 86 -2.42 4.85 16.96
C ASN A 86 -2.57 6.32 16.54
N GLY A 87 -3.57 6.64 15.72
CA GLY A 87 -3.87 8.00 15.28
C GLY A 87 -4.86 8.76 16.17
N ARG A 88 -5.29 8.17 17.31
CA ARG A 88 -6.22 8.81 18.25
C ARG A 88 -5.44 9.58 19.32
N HIS A 89 -5.58 10.89 19.33
CA HIS A 89 -4.85 11.78 20.24
C HIS A 89 -5.75 12.48 21.28
N ALA A 90 -7.05 12.60 21.02
CA ALA A 90 -7.99 13.19 21.98
C ALA A 90 -8.41 12.16 23.05
N GLY A 91 -8.51 12.62 24.30
CA GLY A 91 -9.07 11.84 25.41
C GLY A 91 -10.55 11.53 25.23
N THR A 92 -11.04 10.52 25.95
CA THR A 92 -12.45 10.09 25.92
C THR A 92 -13.25 10.62 27.12
N THR A 93 -12.58 11.11 28.15
CA THR A 93 -13.16 11.74 29.34
C THR A 93 -12.93 13.26 29.33
N ALA A 94 -13.79 14.01 30.03
CA ALA A 94 -13.64 15.46 30.15
C ALA A 94 -12.50 15.86 31.10
N LEU A 95 -12.31 15.09 32.17
CA LEU A 95 -11.22 15.26 33.11
C LEU A 95 -10.03 14.39 32.69
N ARG A 96 -8.85 14.76 33.17
CA ARG A 96 -7.61 14.01 32.96
C ARG A 96 -7.74 12.61 33.56
N ASP A 97 -7.56 11.60 32.73
CA ASP A 97 -7.42 10.20 33.11
C ASP A 97 -5.93 9.85 33.33
N GLU A 98 -5.66 8.60 33.72
CA GLU A 98 -4.31 8.06 33.77
C GLU A 98 -3.88 7.64 32.36
N GLY A 99 -2.79 8.23 31.87
CA GLY A 99 -2.35 8.09 30.47
C GLY A 99 -2.71 9.32 29.63
N GLY A 100 -2.07 9.46 28.47
CA GLY A 100 -2.28 10.60 27.60
C GLY A 100 -1.32 10.64 26.43
N VAL A 101 -1.74 11.30 25.36
CA VAL A 101 -0.93 11.55 24.18
C VAL A 101 -0.22 12.89 24.36
N SER A 102 1.07 12.93 24.06
CA SER A 102 1.83 14.18 24.13
C SER A 102 1.41 15.17 23.04
N LEU A 103 1.64 16.47 23.26
CA LEU A 103 1.44 17.48 22.21
C LEU A 103 2.28 17.15 20.97
N LYS A 104 3.54 16.73 21.17
CA LYS A 104 4.44 16.32 20.09
C LYS A 104 3.81 15.20 19.26
N GLU A 105 3.30 14.15 19.90
CA GLU A 105 2.62 13.06 19.18
C GLU A 105 1.36 13.53 18.43
N SER A 106 0.63 14.50 19.00
CA SER A 106 -0.49 15.13 18.30
C SER A 106 -0.06 15.89 17.03
N GLU A 107 1.12 16.53 17.03
CA GLU A 107 1.69 17.18 15.84
C GLU A 107 1.97 16.19 14.71
N TRP A 108 2.43 14.96 15.02
CA TRP A 108 2.61 13.90 14.02
C TRP A 108 1.28 13.49 13.38
N GLY A 109 0.24 13.32 14.21
CA GLY A 109 -1.12 13.10 13.71
C GLY A 109 -1.62 14.22 12.82
N TYR A 110 -1.39 15.46 13.25
CA TYR A 110 -1.83 16.62 12.49
C TYR A 110 -1.11 16.72 11.15
N SER A 111 0.18 16.40 11.10
CA SER A 111 0.94 16.33 9.87
C SER A 111 0.35 15.34 8.86
N LEU A 112 -0.09 14.16 9.32
CA LEU A 112 -0.77 13.19 8.47
C LEU A 112 -2.11 13.74 7.95
N MET A 113 -2.87 14.43 8.79
CA MET A 113 -4.14 15.04 8.36
C MET A 113 -3.93 16.14 7.31
N MET A 114 -2.85 16.92 7.42
CA MET A 114 -2.48 17.89 6.39
C MET A 114 -2.18 17.20 5.05
N HIS A 115 -1.48 16.06 5.06
CA HIS A 115 -1.29 15.25 3.85
C HIS A 115 -2.63 14.81 3.25
N PHE A 116 -3.58 14.34 4.05
CA PHE A 116 -4.87 13.89 3.53
C PHE A 116 -5.62 15.03 2.84
N SER A 117 -5.65 16.21 3.46
CA SER A 117 -6.26 17.39 2.87
C SER A 117 -5.62 17.76 1.52
N SER A 118 -4.28 17.82 1.45
CA SER A 118 -3.59 18.16 0.19
C SER A 118 -3.74 17.09 -0.88
N ALA A 119 -3.57 15.81 -0.53
CA ALA A 119 -3.62 14.69 -1.45
C ALA A 119 -5.00 14.50 -2.11
N LEU A 120 -6.08 14.87 -1.40
CA LEU A 120 -7.45 14.79 -1.90
C LEU A 120 -7.98 16.13 -2.45
N GLY A 121 -7.25 17.24 -2.27
CA GLY A 121 -7.72 18.57 -2.67
C GLY A 121 -8.94 19.04 -1.88
N VAL A 122 -8.99 18.72 -0.58
CA VAL A 122 -10.11 19.03 0.32
C VAL A 122 -9.63 19.71 1.60
N ASN A 123 -10.55 20.13 2.44
CA ASN A 123 -10.25 20.66 3.78
C ASN A 123 -10.60 19.65 4.89
N CYS A 124 -10.34 20.02 6.15
CA CYS A 124 -10.65 19.16 7.30
C CYS A 124 -12.14 18.87 7.43
N THR A 125 -13.01 19.81 7.03
CA THR A 125 -14.47 19.68 7.15
C THR A 125 -15.08 18.69 6.16
N TYR A 126 -14.28 18.20 5.21
CA TYR A 126 -14.67 17.08 4.35
C TYR A 126 -14.89 15.80 5.17
N CYS A 127 -14.15 15.63 6.27
CA CYS A 127 -14.22 14.45 7.13
C CYS A 127 -14.73 14.75 8.55
N HIS A 128 -14.49 15.95 9.08
CA HIS A 128 -14.67 16.24 10.51
C HIS A 128 -15.55 17.46 10.78
N ASN A 129 -16.17 17.50 11.96
CA ASN A 129 -16.52 18.76 12.62
C ASN A 129 -15.35 19.18 13.51
N SER A 130 -14.72 20.33 13.22
CA SER A 130 -13.51 20.77 13.92
C SER A 130 -13.71 21.08 15.40
N ARG A 131 -14.95 21.29 15.86
CA ARG A 131 -15.25 21.41 17.29
C ARG A 131 -14.92 20.14 18.08
N ALA A 132 -14.91 18.98 17.40
CA ALA A 132 -14.69 17.68 18.01
C ALA A 132 -14.16 16.64 17.00
N PHE A 133 -12.90 16.77 16.58
CA PHE A 133 -12.28 15.87 15.58
C PHE A 133 -12.40 14.36 15.89
N SER A 134 -12.43 13.98 17.18
CA SER A 134 -12.50 12.58 17.60
C SER A 134 -13.90 11.96 17.49
N ARG A 135 -14.97 12.75 17.57
CA ARG A 135 -16.37 12.27 17.62
C ARG A 135 -16.83 11.75 16.26
N TRP A 136 -17.15 10.46 16.18
CA TRP A 136 -17.55 9.81 14.93
C TRP A 136 -18.96 10.21 14.52
N GLU A 137 -19.84 10.42 15.49
CA GLU A 137 -21.25 10.78 15.30
C GLU A 137 -21.40 12.19 14.72
N GLU A 138 -20.37 13.03 14.85
CA GLU A 138 -20.31 14.39 14.28
C GLU A 138 -19.40 14.48 13.04
N SER A 139 -18.90 13.34 12.56
CA SER A 139 -18.07 13.27 11.36
C SER A 139 -18.91 12.97 10.13
N SER A 140 -18.36 13.23 8.95
CA SER A 140 -18.99 12.83 7.70
C SER A 140 -18.72 11.35 7.38
N PRO A 141 -19.50 10.71 6.49
CA PRO A 141 -19.23 9.35 6.03
C PRO A 141 -17.84 9.16 5.41
N GLN A 142 -17.28 10.23 4.83
CA GLN A 142 -15.94 10.20 4.22
C GLN A 142 -14.84 9.84 5.22
N ARG A 143 -15.03 10.15 6.51
CA ARG A 143 -14.09 9.75 7.56
C ARG A 143 -13.99 8.23 7.70
N ALA A 144 -15.10 7.51 7.52
CA ALA A 144 -15.09 6.04 7.54
C ALA A 144 -14.38 5.47 6.30
N THR A 145 -14.63 6.02 5.12
CA THR A 145 -13.92 5.65 3.88
C THR A 145 -12.40 5.90 4.00
N ALA A 146 -11.99 7.03 4.59
CA ALA A 146 -10.59 7.33 4.84
C ALA A 146 -9.98 6.35 5.88
N TRP A 147 -10.74 5.96 6.90
CA TRP A 147 -10.29 4.98 7.88
C TRP A 147 -9.92 3.64 7.23
N HIS A 148 -10.74 3.13 6.32
CA HIS A 148 -10.41 1.94 5.52
C HIS A 148 -9.20 2.19 4.59
N GLY A 149 -9.14 3.35 3.94
CA GLY A 149 -8.02 3.73 3.08
C GLY A 149 -6.66 3.70 3.78
N ILE A 150 -6.59 4.11 5.05
CA ILE A 150 -5.36 4.01 5.85
C ILE A 150 -4.88 2.56 5.96
N ARG A 151 -5.79 1.61 6.22
CA ARG A 151 -5.42 0.20 6.35
C ARG A 151 -5.04 -0.39 5.01
N MET A 152 -5.78 -0.06 3.95
CA MET A 152 -5.46 -0.48 2.59
C MET A 152 -4.05 -0.05 2.19
N VAL A 153 -3.68 1.22 2.44
CA VAL A 153 -2.34 1.72 2.11
C VAL A 153 -1.25 1.04 2.94
N ARG A 154 -1.51 0.74 4.23
CA ARG A 154 -0.59 -0.05 5.05
C ARG A 154 -0.36 -1.43 4.45
N GLU A 155 -1.42 -2.12 4.05
CA GLU A 155 -1.32 -3.43 3.41
C GLU A 155 -0.55 -3.35 2.09
N MET A 156 -0.89 -2.39 1.23
CA MET A 156 -0.17 -2.16 -0.03
C MET A 156 1.34 -1.96 0.19
N ASN A 157 1.71 -1.16 1.19
CA ASN A 157 3.11 -0.89 1.49
C ASN A 157 3.83 -2.13 2.04
N ASN A 158 3.27 -2.79 3.07
CA ASN A 158 3.94 -3.89 3.76
C ASN A 158 3.94 -5.19 2.95
N ASP A 159 2.82 -5.54 2.33
CA ASP A 159 2.62 -6.88 1.77
C ASP A 159 2.99 -6.95 0.28
N TYR A 160 2.99 -5.80 -0.41
CA TYR A 160 3.22 -5.74 -1.86
C TYR A 160 4.44 -4.92 -2.26
N VAL A 161 4.64 -3.73 -1.69
CA VAL A 161 5.75 -2.86 -2.10
C VAL A 161 7.07 -3.23 -1.43
N ASP A 162 7.09 -3.36 -0.11
CA ASP A 162 8.30 -3.61 0.67
C ASP A 162 9.05 -4.89 0.24
N PRO A 163 8.37 -6.03 -0.03
CA PRO A 163 9.03 -7.24 -0.52
C PRO A 163 9.71 -7.08 -1.88
N THR A 164 9.40 -6.02 -2.64
CA THR A 164 10.04 -5.75 -3.93
C THR A 164 11.41 -5.09 -3.82
N THR A 165 11.79 -4.59 -2.63
CA THR A 165 13.01 -3.80 -2.40
C THR A 165 14.26 -4.44 -2.99
N ASP A 166 14.47 -5.73 -2.74
CA ASP A 166 15.65 -6.49 -3.21
C ASP A 166 15.69 -6.67 -4.74
N TRP A 167 14.58 -6.43 -5.44
CA TRP A 167 14.50 -6.57 -6.89
C TRP A 167 14.70 -5.24 -7.62
N LEU A 168 14.64 -4.13 -6.89
CA LEU A 168 14.72 -2.80 -7.45
C LEU A 168 16.20 -2.39 -7.62
N PRO A 169 16.54 -1.72 -8.72
CA PRO A 169 17.89 -1.19 -8.87
C PRO A 169 18.13 -0.04 -7.87
N PRO A 170 19.39 0.26 -7.49
CA PRO A 170 19.69 1.23 -6.44
C PRO A 170 19.08 2.63 -6.65
N HIS A 171 18.93 3.08 -7.91
CA HIS A 171 18.33 4.37 -8.25
C HIS A 171 16.81 4.43 -8.04
N ARG A 172 16.18 3.35 -7.57
CA ARG A 172 14.75 3.26 -7.20
C ARG A 172 14.55 3.11 -5.69
N LEU A 173 15.62 3.19 -4.92
CA LEU A 173 15.59 3.11 -3.47
C LEU A 173 15.74 4.51 -2.87
N GLY A 174 15.14 4.69 -1.69
CA GLY A 174 15.32 5.88 -0.87
C GLY A 174 16.73 5.96 -0.29
N LYS A 175 17.02 7.05 0.42
CA LYS A 175 18.32 7.26 1.09
C LYS A 175 18.65 6.16 2.12
N LEU A 176 17.63 5.51 2.67
CA LEU A 176 17.78 4.43 3.64
C LEU A 176 17.67 3.03 3.00
N GLY A 177 17.61 2.94 1.66
CA GLY A 177 17.54 1.68 0.93
C GLY A 177 16.12 1.11 0.79
N ASP A 178 15.09 1.83 1.24
CA ASP A 178 13.70 1.39 1.15
C ASP A 178 13.11 1.60 -0.26
N ALA A 179 12.22 0.70 -0.70
CA ALA A 179 11.45 0.88 -1.93
C ALA A 179 10.50 2.09 -1.85
N GLN A 180 10.21 2.68 -3.01
CA GLN A 180 9.23 3.77 -3.19
C GLN A 180 7.81 3.29 -2.91
N LYS A 181 7.20 3.82 -1.84
CA LYS A 181 5.93 3.38 -1.26
C LYS A 181 4.73 4.20 -1.75
N VAL A 182 3.54 3.66 -1.48
CA VAL A 182 2.24 4.25 -1.80
C VAL A 182 1.77 5.15 -0.66
N ASN A 183 1.19 6.30 -1.01
CA ASN A 183 0.44 7.17 -0.11
C ASN A 183 -0.90 7.57 -0.75
N CYS A 184 -1.63 8.50 -0.12
CA CYS A 184 -2.93 8.96 -0.63
C CYS A 184 -2.78 9.66 -1.99
N GLU A 185 -1.74 10.46 -2.14
CA GLU A 185 -1.47 11.26 -3.35
C GLU A 185 -1.09 10.39 -4.55
N THR A 186 -0.47 9.22 -4.34
CA THR A 186 -0.16 8.23 -5.40
C THR A 186 -1.34 7.97 -6.32
N CYS A 187 -2.54 7.83 -5.75
CA CYS A 187 -3.77 7.61 -6.48
C CYS A 187 -4.59 8.90 -6.70
N HIS A 188 -4.82 9.64 -5.62
CA HIS A 188 -5.78 10.75 -5.61
C HIS A 188 -5.29 11.98 -6.39
N GLN A 189 -3.99 12.30 -6.31
CA GLN A 189 -3.33 13.35 -7.08
C GLN A 189 -4.09 14.70 -7.04
N GLY A 190 -4.50 15.12 -5.84
CA GLY A 190 -5.19 16.38 -5.59
C GLY A 190 -6.71 16.34 -5.84
N ALA A 191 -7.30 15.17 -6.03
CA ALA A 191 -8.74 15.00 -6.25
C ALA A 191 -9.40 14.08 -5.22
N TYR A 192 -10.63 14.42 -4.81
CA TYR A 192 -11.40 13.67 -3.81
C TYR A 192 -11.68 12.22 -4.21
N LYS A 193 -11.61 11.91 -5.51
CA LYS A 193 -11.54 10.56 -6.08
C LYS A 193 -10.49 10.54 -7.19
N PRO A 194 -9.69 9.47 -7.32
CA PRO A 194 -8.77 9.33 -8.45
C PRO A 194 -9.52 9.49 -9.77
N LEU A 195 -8.98 10.32 -10.68
CA LEU A 195 -9.59 10.60 -11.98
C LEU A 195 -11.07 11.01 -11.88
N LEU A 196 -11.44 11.73 -10.81
CA LEU A 196 -12.80 12.16 -10.50
C LEU A 196 -13.82 11.00 -10.40
N GLY A 197 -13.34 9.78 -10.13
CA GLY A 197 -14.19 8.58 -9.98
C GLY A 197 -14.50 7.85 -11.28
N ALA A 198 -13.70 8.05 -12.34
CA ALA A 198 -13.81 7.27 -13.57
C ALA A 198 -13.74 5.75 -13.29
N ASN A 199 -14.78 5.02 -13.69
CA ASN A 199 -14.84 3.57 -13.54
C ASN A 199 -14.13 2.90 -14.73
N MET A 200 -12.81 2.77 -14.64
CA MET A 200 -12.03 2.05 -15.65
C MET A 200 -12.05 0.54 -15.41
N ILE A 201 -12.26 0.08 -14.16
CA ILE A 201 -12.16 -1.34 -13.83
C ILE A 201 -13.20 -2.21 -14.56
N LYS A 202 -14.37 -1.64 -14.89
CA LYS A 202 -15.43 -2.32 -15.65
C LYS A 202 -14.94 -2.93 -16.98
N ASP A 203 -13.93 -2.33 -17.60
CA ASP A 203 -13.39 -2.76 -18.90
C ASP A 203 -12.21 -3.74 -18.75
N TYR A 204 -11.79 -4.04 -17.52
CA TYR A 204 -10.66 -4.94 -17.21
C TYR A 204 -11.04 -6.00 -16.16
N PRO A 205 -11.84 -7.03 -16.52
CA PRO A 205 -12.26 -8.07 -15.58
C PRO A 205 -11.09 -8.81 -14.89
N SER A 206 -9.95 -8.92 -15.58
CA SER A 206 -8.73 -9.54 -15.04
C SER A 206 -8.13 -8.81 -13.85
N LEU A 207 -8.48 -7.53 -13.62
CA LEU A 207 -8.02 -6.75 -12.48
C LEU A 207 -9.07 -6.67 -11.36
N ALA A 208 -10.28 -7.17 -11.58
CA ALA A 208 -11.41 -6.97 -10.67
C ALA A 208 -11.44 -7.96 -9.50
N ARG A 209 -10.77 -9.11 -9.63
CA ARG A 209 -10.71 -10.18 -8.62
C ARG A 209 -9.32 -10.81 -8.60
N LEU A 210 -8.94 -11.33 -7.44
CA LEU A 210 -7.77 -12.16 -7.27
C LEU A 210 -7.84 -13.33 -8.24
N ALA A 211 -6.71 -13.59 -8.91
CA ALA A 211 -6.56 -14.80 -9.70
C ALA A 211 -6.76 -16.01 -8.79
N GLN A 212 -7.75 -16.85 -9.13
CA GLN A 212 -7.92 -18.13 -8.45
C GLN A 212 -6.67 -18.98 -8.72
N PRO A 213 -6.18 -19.76 -7.73
CA PRO A 213 -5.17 -20.75 -8.01
C PRO A 213 -5.71 -21.67 -9.10
N GLU A 214 -4.92 -21.86 -10.15
CA GLU A 214 -5.26 -22.79 -11.22
C GLU A 214 -5.41 -24.18 -10.58
N PRO A 215 -6.54 -24.90 -10.80
CA PRO A 215 -6.69 -26.22 -10.23
C PRO A 215 -5.50 -27.06 -10.67
N GLU A 216 -4.81 -27.63 -9.70
CA GLU A 216 -3.64 -28.48 -9.93
C GLU A 216 -4.08 -29.58 -10.90
N ALA A 217 -3.51 -29.55 -12.11
CA ALA A 217 -3.80 -30.56 -13.10
C ALA A 217 -3.49 -31.93 -12.47
N PRO A 218 -4.40 -32.92 -12.57
CA PRO A 218 -4.09 -34.25 -12.05
C PRO A 218 -2.77 -34.68 -12.67
N ALA A 219 -1.81 -35.05 -11.82
CA ALA A 219 -0.58 -35.67 -12.28
C ALA A 219 -1.00 -36.83 -13.19
N GLU A 220 -0.64 -36.77 -14.47
CA GLU A 220 -0.77 -37.93 -15.35
C GLU A 220 -0.02 -39.06 -14.66
N GLU A 221 -0.76 -40.06 -14.19
CA GLU A 221 -0.21 -41.35 -13.82
C GLU A 221 0.63 -41.79 -15.01
N ALA A 222 1.95 -41.82 -14.81
CA ALA A 222 2.86 -42.41 -15.75
C ALA A 222 2.38 -43.85 -15.97
N SER A 223 1.73 -44.10 -17.11
CA SER A 223 1.32 -45.43 -17.49
C SER A 223 2.58 -46.29 -17.52
N GLU A 224 2.66 -47.27 -16.62
CA GLU A 224 3.69 -48.30 -16.65
C GLU A 224 3.72 -48.90 -18.06
N MET A 225 4.87 -48.74 -18.73
CA MET A 225 5.13 -49.50 -19.94
C MET A 225 5.21 -50.99 -19.55
N PRO A 226 4.55 -51.91 -20.27
CA PRO A 226 4.72 -53.32 -19.99
C PRO A 226 6.15 -53.74 -20.36
N GLU A 227 6.80 -54.48 -19.45
CA GLU A 227 8.08 -55.16 -19.71
C GLU A 227 7.96 -56.01 -20.98
N ALA A 228 8.87 -55.77 -21.93
CA ALA A 228 9.09 -56.64 -23.06
C ALA A 228 9.64 -57.98 -22.55
N SER A 229 8.90 -59.06 -22.79
CA SER A 229 9.36 -60.42 -22.56
C SER A 229 10.43 -60.78 -23.60
N ASP A 230 11.66 -60.97 -23.14
CA ASP A 230 12.72 -61.60 -23.93
C ASP A 230 12.40 -63.09 -24.09
N MET A 231 11.82 -63.43 -25.23
CA MET A 231 11.92 -64.75 -25.83
C MET A 231 13.27 -64.85 -26.53
N ALA A 232 14.24 -65.54 -25.91
CA ALA A 232 15.43 -66.02 -26.59
C ALA A 232 15.28 -67.51 -26.89
N ASP A 233 15.00 -67.76 -28.17
CA ASP A 233 14.81 -69.05 -28.80
C ASP A 233 16.12 -69.86 -28.88
N MET A 234 15.93 -71.19 -28.91
CA MET A 234 16.94 -72.21 -29.17
C MET A 234 17.51 -72.11 -30.60
N ALA A 235 18.81 -72.37 -30.78
CA ALA A 235 19.34 -73.35 -31.77
C ALA A 235 20.86 -73.21 -32.01
N THR A 236 21.61 -74.26 -31.68
CA THR A 236 22.72 -74.91 -32.42
C THR A 236 23.01 -76.20 -31.60
N GLY A 237 22.86 -77.46 -32.05
CA GLY A 237 23.27 -78.14 -33.28
C GLY A 237 24.80 -78.27 -33.31
N GLY A 238 25.49 -79.40 -33.21
CA GLY A 238 25.21 -80.83 -33.13
C GLY A 238 26.55 -81.60 -33.13
N ASP A 239 26.51 -82.90 -32.79
CA ASP A 239 27.42 -84.02 -33.07
C ASP A 239 28.97 -83.95 -32.94
N GLN A 240 29.47 -85.04 -32.34
CA GLN A 240 30.83 -85.61 -32.19
C GLN A 240 31.70 -85.16 -31.01
#